data_AF-A0AAD8AC07-F1
#
_entry.id   AF-A0AAD8AC07-F1
#
_cell.length_a   1.000
_cell.length_b   1.000
_cell.length_c   1.000
_cell.angle_alpha   90.00
_cell.angle_beta   90.00
_cell.angle_gamma   90.00
#
_symmetry.space_group_name_H-M   'P 1'
#
loop_
_entity.id
_entity.type
_entity.pdbx_description
1 polymer ?
#
loop_
_entity_poly.entity_id
_entity_poly.type
_entity_poly.pdbx_seq_one_letter_code
_entity_poly.pdbx_strand_id
1 'polypeptide(L)'
;MHKLKSSQRDKVKKFIAFTQTGENTAIFCLSQNDWKLDLASDNYFQNPDVYFREPKISVDKKKLEQLFNRYRDPSEPDKMTAEGIMRFLDDLSLSPESKLVLIIAWKFRAATQCEFTRDEFMSGMTEMGCDSIEKLKARLPSLEIELKDQLRFKDFYHFTFNYAKNPGQKGLDLDMAIAYWKHCSPREVQVPRSVVHLPSGTS
;
A
#
# COMPACT_ATOMS: atom_id res chain seq x y z
N MET A 1 -1.80 -31.43 -8.87
CA MET A 1 -0.89 -30.55 -9.66
C MET A 1 0.18 -31.41 -10.32
N HIS A 2 0.17 -31.54 -11.64
CA HIS A 2 1.23 -32.23 -12.38
C HIS A 2 2.53 -31.42 -12.31
N LYS A 3 3.63 -32.07 -11.93
CA LYS A 3 4.97 -31.47 -11.80
C LYS A 3 5.48 -31.10 -13.20
N LEU A 4 5.80 -29.82 -13.43
CA LEU A 4 6.40 -29.36 -14.70
C LEU A 4 7.76 -30.03 -14.95
N LYS A 5 7.99 -30.49 -16.19
CA LYS A 5 9.28 -31.01 -16.67
C LYS A 5 10.34 -29.89 -16.67
N SER A 6 11.62 -30.23 -16.57
CA SER A 6 12.70 -29.21 -16.55
C SER A 6 12.63 -28.27 -17.76
N SER A 7 12.45 -28.82 -18.96
CA SER A 7 12.32 -28.05 -20.21
C SER A 7 11.12 -27.11 -20.23
N GLN A 8 10.04 -27.44 -19.52
CA GLN A 8 8.85 -26.59 -19.39
C GLN A 8 9.12 -25.40 -18.46
N ARG A 9 9.88 -25.60 -17.38
CA ARG A 9 10.27 -24.53 -16.45
C ARG A 9 11.17 -23.49 -17.13
N ASP A 10 12.10 -23.93 -17.98
CA ASP A 10 12.97 -23.00 -18.71
C ASP A 10 12.18 -22.12 -19.67
N LYS A 11 11.15 -22.68 -20.33
CA LYS A 11 10.23 -21.94 -21.20
C LYS A 11 9.39 -20.94 -20.40
N VAL A 12 8.88 -21.32 -19.23
CA VAL A 12 8.15 -20.42 -18.32
C VAL A 12 9.03 -19.23 -17.93
N LYS A 13 10.27 -19.47 -17.50
CA LYS A 13 11.21 -18.40 -17.14
C LYS A 13 11.47 -17.43 -18.30
N LYS A 14 11.68 -17.96 -19.52
CA LYS A 14 11.86 -17.14 -20.72
C LYS A 14 10.61 -16.33 -21.04
N PHE A 15 9.43 -16.96 -21.01
CA PHE A 15 8.15 -16.28 -21.27
C PHE A 15 7.91 -15.13 -20.29
N ILE A 16 8.14 -15.35 -19.00
CA ILE A 16 8.05 -14.31 -17.96
C ILE A 16 9.00 -13.15 -18.27
N ALA A 17 10.23 -13.44 -18.69
CA ALA A 17 11.20 -12.40 -19.03
C ALA A 17 10.76 -11.54 -20.23
N PHE A 18 10.09 -12.12 -21.22
CA PHE A 18 9.62 -11.40 -22.41
C PHE A 18 8.30 -10.64 -22.19
N THR A 19 7.36 -11.24 -21.46
CA THR A 19 5.99 -10.70 -21.32
C THR A 19 5.78 -9.92 -20.03
N GLN A 20 6.72 -9.99 -19.08
CA GLN A 20 6.62 -9.44 -17.72
C GLN A 20 5.37 -9.93 -16.96
N THR A 21 4.83 -11.09 -17.33
CA THR A 21 3.70 -11.72 -16.65
C THR A 21 4.17 -12.66 -15.55
N GLY A 22 3.29 -12.99 -14.60
CA GLY A 22 3.56 -14.00 -13.59
C GLY A 22 3.45 -15.44 -14.07
N GLU A 23 3.88 -16.34 -13.19
CA GLU A 23 4.06 -17.76 -13.48
C GLU A 23 2.75 -18.44 -13.93
N ASN A 24 1.61 -18.08 -13.37
CA ASN A 24 0.30 -18.65 -13.74
C ASN A 24 -0.10 -18.30 -15.19
N THR A 25 0.07 -17.04 -15.59
CA THR A 25 -0.18 -16.57 -16.96
C THR A 25 0.76 -17.26 -17.92
N ALA A 26 2.04 -17.34 -17.58
CA ALA A 26 3.06 -18.00 -18.40
C ALA A 26 2.77 -19.50 -18.59
N ILE A 27 2.44 -20.23 -17.52
CA ILE A 27 2.09 -21.66 -17.58
C ILE A 27 0.82 -21.86 -18.41
N PHE A 28 -0.23 -21.05 -18.18
CA PHE A 28 -1.47 -21.17 -18.93
C PHE A 28 -1.26 -20.91 -20.42
N CYS A 29 -0.62 -19.79 -20.77
CA CYS A 29 -0.36 -19.44 -22.17
C CYS A 29 0.51 -20.50 -22.87
N LEU A 30 1.59 -20.97 -22.23
CA LEU A 30 2.43 -22.03 -22.80
C LEU A 30 1.66 -23.36 -22.93
N SER A 31 0.79 -23.70 -21.98
CA SER A 31 0.00 -24.94 -22.04
C SER A 31 -1.03 -24.95 -23.18
N GLN A 32 -1.59 -23.79 -23.53
CA GLN A 32 -2.56 -23.64 -24.63
C GLN A 32 -1.91 -23.60 -26.00
N ASN A 33 -0.59 -23.40 -26.07
CA ASN A 33 0.17 -23.22 -27.31
C ASN A 33 1.25 -24.31 -27.49
N ASP A 34 0.96 -25.54 -27.05
CA ASP A 34 1.85 -26.71 -27.15
C ASP A 34 3.27 -26.49 -26.61
N TRP A 35 3.42 -25.61 -25.61
CA TRP A 35 4.72 -25.19 -25.07
C TRP A 35 5.67 -24.60 -26.12
N LYS A 36 5.17 -24.03 -27.21
CA LYS A 36 5.97 -23.29 -28.18
C LYS A 36 6.11 -21.84 -27.70
N LEU A 37 7.32 -21.45 -27.30
CA LEU A 37 7.58 -20.15 -26.67
C LEU A 37 7.21 -18.98 -27.60
N ASP A 38 7.63 -19.05 -28.86
CA ASP A 38 7.42 -17.98 -29.84
C ASP A 38 5.91 -17.79 -30.12
N LEU A 39 5.20 -18.87 -30.43
CA LEU A 39 3.76 -18.87 -30.66
C LEU A 39 2.96 -18.39 -29.43
N ALA A 40 3.33 -18.85 -28.23
CA ALA A 40 2.67 -18.41 -27.01
C ALA A 40 2.88 -16.90 -26.78
N SER A 41 4.09 -16.39 -27.06
CA SER A 41 4.42 -14.98 -26.86
C SER A 41 3.64 -14.11 -27.84
N ASP A 42 3.61 -14.48 -29.12
CA ASP A 42 2.84 -13.78 -30.16
C ASP A 42 1.34 -13.76 -29.83
N ASN A 43 0.78 -14.89 -29.43
CA ASN A 43 -0.64 -14.98 -29.06
C ASN A 43 -0.97 -14.17 -27.80
N TYR A 44 -0.05 -14.10 -26.84
CA TYR A 44 -0.19 -13.23 -25.68
C TYR A 44 -0.17 -11.74 -26.07
N PHE A 45 0.76 -11.32 -26.92
CA PHE A 45 0.84 -9.92 -27.37
C PHE A 45 -0.36 -9.51 -28.22
N GLN A 46 -0.94 -10.44 -29.00
CA GLN A 46 -2.14 -10.19 -29.78
C GLN A 46 -3.41 -10.13 -28.92
N ASN A 47 -3.52 -10.97 -27.88
CA ASN A 47 -4.71 -11.04 -27.04
C ASN A 47 -4.37 -11.18 -25.53
N PRO A 48 -3.82 -10.14 -24.89
CA PRO A 48 -3.34 -10.23 -23.50
C PRO A 48 -4.45 -10.66 -22.52
N ASP A 49 -5.67 -10.16 -22.72
CA ASP A 49 -6.81 -10.40 -21.83
C ASP A 49 -7.27 -11.86 -21.80
N VAL A 50 -7.07 -12.60 -22.89
CA VAL A 50 -7.49 -14.01 -23.00
C VAL A 50 -6.59 -14.92 -22.18
N TYR A 51 -5.31 -14.58 -22.09
CA TYR A 51 -4.28 -15.42 -21.49
C TYR A 51 -3.88 -14.99 -20.08
N PHE A 52 -4.23 -13.77 -19.66
CA PHE A 52 -3.91 -13.27 -18.32
C PHE A 52 -4.61 -14.11 -17.23
N ARG A 53 -3.82 -14.86 -16.45
CA ARG A 53 -4.25 -15.76 -15.37
C ARG A 53 -3.59 -15.45 -14.04
N GLU A 54 -2.95 -14.30 -13.91
CA GLU A 54 -2.57 -13.88 -12.57
C GLU A 54 -3.81 -13.77 -11.70
N PRO A 55 -3.73 -14.17 -10.43
CA PRO A 55 -4.79 -13.86 -9.50
C PRO A 55 -4.95 -12.34 -9.52
N LYS A 56 -6.04 -11.85 -10.13
CA LYS A 56 -6.55 -10.53 -9.78
C LYS A 56 -6.59 -10.56 -8.26
N ILE A 57 -5.90 -9.62 -7.64
CA ILE A 57 -6.03 -9.35 -6.23
C ILE A 57 -7.54 -9.19 -5.99
N SER A 58 -8.17 -10.27 -5.54
CA SER A 58 -9.62 -10.37 -5.46
C SER A 58 -9.97 -10.01 -4.04
N VAL A 59 -10.24 -8.72 -3.88
CA VAL A 59 -10.80 -8.20 -2.65
C VAL A 59 -12.29 -8.50 -2.66
N ASP A 60 -12.74 -9.27 -1.68
CA ASP A 60 -14.16 -9.48 -1.48
C ASP A 60 -14.79 -8.18 -0.95
N LYS A 61 -15.42 -7.43 -1.86
CA LYS A 61 -16.03 -6.13 -1.54
C LYS A 61 -17.06 -6.22 -0.42
N LYS A 62 -17.80 -7.34 -0.31
CA LYS A 62 -18.81 -7.50 0.76
C LYS A 62 -18.15 -7.66 2.12
N LYS A 63 -17.07 -8.44 2.20
CA LYS A 63 -16.28 -8.56 3.45
C LYS A 63 -15.64 -7.23 3.81
N LEU A 64 -15.13 -6.50 2.83
CA LEU A 64 -14.51 -5.21 3.07
C LEU A 64 -15.53 -4.17 3.58
N GLU A 65 -16.74 -4.15 3.02
CA GLU A 65 -17.84 -3.32 3.54
C GLU A 65 -18.22 -3.70 4.97
N GLN A 66 -18.33 -5.00 5.28
CA GLN A 66 -18.59 -5.47 6.64
C GLN A 66 -17.48 -5.06 7.61
N LEU A 67 -16.24 -5.10 7.15
CA LEU A 67 -15.08 -4.66 7.93
C LEU A 67 -15.14 -3.16 8.21
N PHE A 68 -15.43 -2.33 7.19
CA PHE A 68 -15.61 -0.89 7.41
C PHE A 68 -16.73 -0.60 8.40
N ASN A 69 -17.87 -1.30 8.26
CA ASN A 69 -19.02 -1.16 9.16
C ASN A 69 -18.71 -1.48 10.63
N ARG A 70 -17.68 -2.28 10.92
CA ARG A 70 -17.22 -2.56 12.30
C ARG A 70 -16.60 -1.33 12.97
N TYR A 71 -15.95 -0.47 12.19
CA TYR A 71 -15.16 0.65 12.71
C TYR A 71 -15.77 2.02 12.45
N ARG A 72 -16.71 2.14 11.49
CA ARG A 72 -17.37 3.41 11.17
C ARG A 72 -18.03 4.05 12.39
N ASP A 73 -18.20 5.35 12.32
CA ASP A 73 -18.93 6.12 13.32
C ASP A 73 -20.45 5.81 13.21
N PRO A 74 -21.15 5.56 14.33
CA PRO A 74 -22.61 5.38 14.32
C PRO A 74 -23.37 6.62 13.84
N SER A 75 -22.84 7.81 14.11
CA SER A 75 -23.42 9.11 13.78
C SER A 75 -23.01 9.58 12.37
N GLU A 76 -21.80 9.23 11.93
CA GLU A 76 -21.27 9.54 10.59
C GLU A 76 -20.96 8.24 9.81
N PRO A 77 -21.95 7.63 9.12
CA PRO A 77 -21.79 6.29 8.54
C PRO A 77 -20.76 6.20 7.41
N ASP A 78 -20.40 7.33 6.79
CA ASP A 78 -19.40 7.39 5.73
C ASP A 78 -17.98 7.68 6.23
N LYS A 79 -17.78 7.71 7.55
CA LYS A 79 -16.49 7.99 8.18
C LYS A 79 -16.15 7.00 9.29
N MET A 80 -14.86 6.78 9.47
CA MET A 80 -14.25 6.17 10.63
C MET A 80 -13.55 7.30 11.40
N THR A 81 -14.12 7.72 12.51
CA THR A 81 -13.56 8.76 13.39
C THR A 81 -12.43 8.22 14.25
N ALA A 82 -11.84 9.05 15.12
CA ALA A 82 -10.72 8.69 15.98
C ALA A 82 -10.99 7.41 16.81
N GLU A 83 -12.20 7.24 17.34
CA GLU A 83 -12.58 6.03 18.09
C GLU A 83 -12.59 4.78 17.20
N GLY A 84 -13.06 4.91 15.96
CA GLY A 84 -13.00 3.86 14.95
C GLY A 84 -11.58 3.47 14.60
N ILE A 85 -10.72 4.48 14.40
CA ILE A 85 -9.29 4.27 14.10
C ILE A 85 -8.59 3.58 15.26
N MET A 86 -8.82 3.98 16.51
CA MET A 86 -8.20 3.33 17.67
C MET A 86 -8.55 1.83 17.73
N ARG A 87 -9.82 1.47 17.54
CA ARG A 87 -10.26 0.06 17.46
C ARG A 87 -9.63 -0.69 16.29
N PHE A 88 -9.49 -0.03 15.14
CA PHE A 88 -8.85 -0.60 13.95
C PHE A 88 -7.35 -0.84 14.20
N LEU A 89 -6.66 0.08 14.86
CA LEU A 89 -5.24 -0.06 15.22
C LEU A 89 -5.02 -1.13 16.29
N ASP A 90 -5.91 -1.23 17.27
CA ASP A 90 -5.90 -2.30 18.28
C ASP A 90 -6.05 -3.68 17.62
N ASP A 91 -7.03 -3.83 16.71
CA ASP A 91 -7.21 -5.05 15.93
C ASP A 91 -5.97 -5.34 15.06
N LEU A 92 -5.26 -4.30 14.57
CA LEU A 92 -3.97 -4.42 13.88
C LEU A 92 -2.76 -4.65 14.80
N SER A 93 -2.94 -4.54 16.12
CA SER A 93 -1.86 -4.62 17.11
C SER A 93 -0.77 -3.55 16.88
N LEU A 94 -1.19 -2.35 16.49
CA LEU A 94 -0.32 -1.21 16.23
C LEU A 94 -0.54 -0.11 17.27
N SER A 95 0.56 0.47 17.76
CA SER A 95 0.48 1.73 18.51
C SER A 95 0.03 2.86 17.56
N PRO A 96 -0.82 3.80 18.01
CA PRO A 96 -1.18 5.01 17.25
C PRO A 96 0.04 5.83 16.81
N GLU A 97 1.11 5.75 17.60
CA GLU A 97 2.38 6.41 17.32
C GLU A 97 3.27 5.59 16.39
N SER A 98 2.83 4.46 15.81
CA SER A 98 3.68 3.60 14.96
C SER A 98 3.82 4.12 13.53
N LYS A 99 4.99 3.88 12.90
CA LYS A 99 5.28 4.40 11.54
C LYS A 99 4.37 3.72 10.55
N LEU A 100 4.01 2.48 10.84
CA LEU A 100 3.04 1.69 10.09
C LEU A 100 1.67 2.37 10.00
N VAL A 101 1.24 3.12 11.02
CA VAL A 101 -0.04 3.86 10.98
C VAL A 101 0.00 4.93 9.91
N LEU A 102 1.10 5.67 9.85
CA LEU A 102 1.31 6.70 8.83
C LEU A 102 1.44 6.11 7.42
N ILE A 103 2.08 4.94 7.31
CA ILE A 103 2.18 4.19 6.06
C ILE A 103 0.79 3.76 5.60
N ILE A 104 -0.06 3.25 6.49
CA ILE A 104 -1.45 2.89 6.17
C ILE A 104 -2.20 4.12 5.66
N ALA A 105 -2.13 5.25 6.38
CA ALA A 105 -2.75 6.50 5.96
C ALA A 105 -2.29 6.94 4.55
N TRP A 106 -1.00 6.81 4.25
CA TRP A 106 -0.44 7.08 2.92
C TRP A 106 -1.01 6.15 1.85
N LYS A 107 -1.07 4.83 2.10
CA LYS A 107 -1.65 3.87 1.16
C LYS A 107 -3.15 4.12 0.93
N PHE A 108 -3.85 4.65 1.94
CA PHE A 108 -5.26 5.02 1.86
C PHE A 108 -5.47 6.39 1.21
N ARG A 109 -4.38 7.14 1.01
CA ARG A 109 -4.38 8.54 0.56
C ARG A 109 -5.28 9.42 1.42
N ALA A 110 -5.24 9.16 2.73
CA ALA A 110 -6.07 9.85 3.69
C ALA A 110 -5.84 11.36 3.63
N ALA A 111 -6.92 12.12 3.55
CA ALA A 111 -6.86 13.58 3.45
C ALA A 111 -6.63 14.25 4.81
N THR A 112 -7.21 13.70 5.88
CA THR A 112 -7.27 14.33 7.20
C THR A 112 -6.82 13.35 8.28
N GLN A 113 -6.16 13.84 9.31
CA GLN A 113 -5.78 13.02 10.47
C GLN A 113 -6.99 12.66 11.31
N CYS A 114 -6.87 11.57 12.05
CA CYS A 114 -7.89 11.11 13.01
C CYS A 114 -9.25 10.76 12.38
N GLU A 115 -9.35 10.72 11.04
CA GLU A 115 -10.49 10.17 10.33
C GLU A 115 -10.07 9.45 9.06
N PHE A 116 -10.83 8.43 8.66
CA PHE A 116 -10.81 7.89 7.31
C PHE A 116 -12.23 7.89 6.76
N THR A 117 -12.40 8.41 5.56
CA THR A 117 -13.65 8.26 4.82
C THR A 117 -13.82 6.81 4.35
N ARG A 118 -15.07 6.43 4.07
CA ARG A 118 -15.39 5.13 3.47
C ARG A 118 -14.59 4.91 2.18
N ASP A 119 -14.52 5.91 1.31
CA ASP A 119 -13.84 5.78 0.03
C ASP A 119 -12.33 5.56 0.19
N GLU A 120 -11.68 6.29 1.09
CA GLU A 120 -10.25 6.09 1.42
C GLU A 120 -9.99 4.68 1.96
N PHE A 121 -10.84 4.21 2.89
CA PHE A 121 -10.71 2.86 3.44
C PHE A 121 -10.91 1.78 2.37
N MET A 122 -11.99 1.89 1.59
CA MET A 122 -12.35 0.91 0.57
C MET A 122 -11.32 0.87 -0.55
N SER A 123 -10.87 2.03 -1.03
CA SER A 123 -9.85 2.14 -2.08
C SER A 123 -8.50 1.65 -1.59
N GLY A 124 -8.04 2.11 -0.42
CA GLY A 124 -6.75 1.72 0.14
C GLY A 124 -6.64 0.22 0.38
N MET A 125 -7.65 -0.39 0.98
CA MET A 125 -7.71 -1.84 1.20
C MET A 125 -7.76 -2.62 -0.11
N THR A 126 -8.51 -2.12 -1.11
CA THR A 126 -8.57 -2.75 -2.44
C THR A 126 -7.22 -2.69 -3.16
N GLU A 127 -6.57 -1.52 -3.19
CA GLU A 127 -5.25 -1.32 -3.80
C GLU A 127 -4.16 -2.19 -3.15
N MET A 128 -4.27 -2.40 -1.83
CA MET A 128 -3.37 -3.29 -1.09
C MET A 128 -3.75 -4.77 -1.16
N GLY A 129 -4.92 -5.09 -1.69
CA GLY A 129 -5.40 -6.46 -1.79
C GLY A 129 -5.87 -7.11 -0.50
N CYS A 130 -6.32 -6.30 0.43
CA CYS A 130 -6.74 -6.71 1.76
C CYS A 130 -8.26 -6.61 1.86
N ASP A 131 -8.92 -7.69 2.28
CA ASP A 131 -10.35 -7.72 2.63
C ASP A 131 -10.57 -8.13 4.10
N SER A 132 -9.49 -8.25 4.87
CA SER A 132 -9.49 -8.61 6.28
C SER A 132 -8.30 -7.99 7.02
N ILE A 133 -8.40 -7.91 8.36
CA ILE A 133 -7.31 -7.42 9.22
C ILE A 133 -6.08 -8.31 9.11
N GLU A 134 -6.25 -9.62 9.00
CA GLU A 134 -5.15 -10.59 8.89
C GLU A 134 -4.35 -10.38 7.62
N LYS A 135 -5.03 -10.14 6.48
CA LYS A 135 -4.36 -9.81 5.22
C LYS A 135 -3.61 -8.50 5.32
N LEU A 136 -4.21 -7.48 5.96
CA LEU A 136 -3.55 -6.20 6.17
C LEU A 136 -2.31 -6.35 7.05
N LYS A 137 -2.41 -7.05 8.19
CA LYS A 137 -1.26 -7.36 9.07
C LYS A 137 -0.13 -8.04 8.31
N ALA A 138 -0.44 -9.04 7.50
CA ALA A 138 0.56 -9.74 6.69
C ALA A 138 1.22 -8.84 5.65
N ARG A 139 0.53 -7.78 5.19
CA ARG A 139 1.06 -6.80 4.24
C ARG A 139 1.96 -5.75 4.90
N LEU A 140 1.78 -5.42 6.18
CA LEU A 140 2.54 -4.36 6.87
C LEU A 140 4.07 -4.46 6.69
N PRO A 141 4.73 -5.63 6.89
CA PRO A 141 6.19 -5.73 6.73
C PRO A 141 6.65 -5.42 5.30
N SER A 142 5.84 -5.78 4.30
CA SER A 142 6.17 -5.52 2.91
C SER A 142 6.05 -4.04 2.55
N LEU A 143 5.15 -3.29 3.21
CA LEU A 143 5.04 -1.84 3.02
C LEU A 143 6.26 -1.10 3.57
N GLU A 144 6.85 -1.58 4.67
CA GLU A 144 8.12 -1.03 5.17
C GLU A 144 9.29 -1.25 4.20
N ILE A 145 9.31 -2.40 3.53
CA ILE A 145 10.31 -2.70 2.51
C ILE A 145 10.10 -1.82 1.27
N GLU A 146 8.84 -1.58 0.85
CA GLU A 146 8.53 -0.65 -0.24
C GLU A 146 9.11 0.76 0.01
N LEU A 147 9.14 1.22 1.26
CA LEU A 147 9.73 2.52 1.63
C LEU A 147 11.27 2.56 1.61
N LYS A 148 11.96 1.43 1.37
CA LYS A 148 13.41 1.47 1.11
C LYS A 148 13.74 2.02 -0.28
N ASP A 149 12.77 2.00 -1.19
CA ASP A 149 12.89 2.65 -2.48
C ASP A 149 12.83 4.17 -2.33
N GLN A 150 13.79 4.88 -2.93
CA GLN A 150 13.92 6.33 -2.76
C GLN A 150 12.72 7.10 -3.34
N LEU A 151 12.13 6.64 -4.43
CA LEU A 151 10.98 7.30 -5.05
C LEU A 151 9.75 7.13 -4.18
N ARG A 152 9.52 5.92 -3.67
CA ARG A 152 8.42 5.64 -2.72
C ARG A 152 8.58 6.42 -1.42
N PHE A 153 9.79 6.49 -0.89
CA PHE A 153 10.05 7.28 0.33
C PHE A 153 9.79 8.76 0.12
N LYS A 154 10.21 9.34 -1.02
CA LYS A 154 9.95 10.74 -1.34
C LYS A 154 8.46 11.04 -1.42
N ASP A 155 7.69 10.17 -2.06
CA ASP A 155 6.23 10.30 -2.14
C ASP A 155 5.57 10.21 -0.76
N PHE A 156 5.95 9.20 0.04
CA PHE A 156 5.50 9.04 1.42
C PHE A 156 5.84 10.25 2.30
N TYR A 157 7.04 10.82 2.15
CA TYR A 157 7.47 12.00 2.89
C TYR A 157 6.64 13.23 2.51
N HIS A 158 6.39 13.46 1.23
CA HIS A 158 5.50 14.53 0.77
C HIS A 158 4.05 14.34 1.25
N PHE A 159 3.55 13.11 1.24
CA PHE A 159 2.25 12.79 1.80
C PHE A 159 2.21 13.14 3.28
N THR A 160 3.18 12.68 4.06
CA THR A 160 3.25 12.90 5.52
C THR A 160 3.20 14.38 5.86
N PHE A 161 3.92 15.23 5.11
CA PHE A 161 3.90 16.67 5.33
C PHE A 161 2.51 17.29 5.12
N ASN A 162 1.80 16.87 4.08
CA ASN A 162 0.43 17.33 3.83
C ASN A 162 -0.58 16.73 4.80
N TYR A 163 -0.39 15.47 5.19
CA TYR A 163 -1.25 14.76 6.13
C TYR A 163 -1.15 15.34 7.54
N ALA A 164 0.04 15.77 7.94
CA ALA A 164 0.27 16.34 9.27
C ALA A 164 -0.15 17.81 9.39
N LYS A 165 -0.37 18.53 8.27
CA LYS A 165 -0.78 19.94 8.33
C LYS A 165 -2.28 20.03 8.65
N ASN A 166 -2.66 21.01 9.48
CA ASN A 166 -4.07 21.28 9.72
C ASN A 166 -4.76 21.84 8.46
N PRO A 167 -6.02 21.47 8.17
CA PRO A 167 -6.79 22.05 7.08
C PRO A 167 -6.80 23.59 7.18
N GLY A 168 -6.25 24.27 6.17
CA GLY A 168 -6.15 25.74 6.13
C GLY A 168 -4.77 26.32 6.49
N GLN A 169 -3.82 25.53 7.02
CA GLN A 169 -2.44 25.98 7.23
C GLN A 169 -1.54 25.66 6.03
N LYS A 170 -0.65 26.60 5.68
CA LYS A 170 0.34 26.46 4.59
C LYS A 170 1.61 25.70 5.00
N GLY A 171 1.80 25.43 6.29
CA GLY A 171 2.98 24.75 6.84
C GLY A 171 2.60 23.83 7.99
N LEU A 172 3.46 22.84 8.24
CA LEU A 172 3.40 21.96 9.40
C LEU A 172 4.04 22.67 10.60
N ASP A 173 3.42 22.58 11.78
CA ASP A 173 4.01 23.09 13.02
C ASP A 173 5.37 22.42 13.29
N LEU A 174 6.35 23.20 13.77
CA LEU A 174 7.74 22.76 13.90
C LEU A 174 7.86 21.55 14.85
N ASP A 175 7.09 21.52 15.94
CA ASP A 175 7.13 20.43 16.91
C ASP A 175 6.50 19.16 16.33
N MET A 176 5.46 19.32 15.53
CA MET A 176 4.81 18.22 14.81
C MET A 176 5.72 17.67 13.70
N ALA A 177 6.42 18.54 12.97
CA ALA A 177 7.43 18.15 11.99
C ALA A 177 8.59 17.39 12.63
N ILE A 178 9.07 17.82 13.80
CA ILE A 178 10.13 17.14 14.55
C ILE A 178 9.65 15.77 15.04
N ALA A 179 8.42 15.64 15.53
CA ALA A 179 7.85 14.37 15.95
C ALA A 179 7.74 13.37 14.79
N TYR A 180 7.18 13.80 13.65
CA TYR A 180 7.10 12.97 12.45
C TYR A 180 8.47 12.58 11.88
N TRP A 181 9.45 13.49 11.94
CA TRP A 181 10.80 13.24 11.46
C TRP A 181 11.54 12.22 12.32
N LYS A 182 11.49 12.36 13.66
CA LYS A 182 12.10 11.41 14.59
C LYS A 182 11.53 10.01 14.43
N HIS A 183 10.26 9.94 14.03
CA HIS A 183 9.55 8.68 13.83
C HIS A 183 9.81 8.03 12.46
N CYS A 184 9.93 8.84 11.40
CA CYS A 184 10.22 8.35 10.06
C CYS A 184 11.68 7.97 9.84
N SER A 185 12.61 8.59 10.58
CA SER A 185 14.04 8.48 10.31
C SER A 185 14.65 7.20 10.91
N PRO A 186 15.47 6.44 10.15
CA PRO A 186 16.43 5.51 10.74
C PRO A 186 17.32 6.28 11.71
N ARG A 187 17.77 5.63 12.79
CA ARG A 187 18.47 6.22 13.95
C ARG A 187 19.78 7.01 13.66
N GLU A 188 20.13 7.28 12.42
CA GLU A 188 21.41 7.91 12.02
C GLU A 188 21.28 9.11 11.05
N VAL A 189 20.13 9.78 10.95
CA VAL A 189 20.07 11.05 10.18
C VAL A 189 20.01 12.23 11.14
N GLN A 190 21.15 12.94 11.26
CA GLN A 190 21.23 14.23 11.94
C GLN A 190 20.22 15.21 11.32
N VAL A 191 19.47 15.87 12.20
CA VAL A 191 18.51 16.93 11.85
C VAL A 191 19.25 18.00 11.02
N PRO A 192 18.79 18.32 9.81
CA PRO A 192 19.40 19.39 9.02
C PRO A 192 19.36 20.71 9.80
N ARG A 193 20.51 21.38 9.91
CA ARG A 193 20.65 22.67 10.63
C ARG A 193 19.70 23.77 10.12
N SER A 194 19.13 23.62 8.93
CA SER A 194 18.11 24.50 8.36
C SER A 194 16.78 24.53 9.14
N VAL A 195 16.54 23.56 10.03
CA VAL A 195 15.36 23.53 10.92
C VAL A 195 15.58 24.35 12.21
N VAL A 196 16.85 24.66 12.56
CA VAL A 196 17.24 25.25 13.86
C VAL A 196 17.31 26.79 13.82
N HIS A 197 17.11 27.42 12.67
CA HIS A 197 17.20 28.89 12.55
C HIS A 197 15.92 29.48 11.94
N LEU A 198 14.88 29.61 12.76
CA LEU A 198 13.92 30.70 12.63
C LEU A 198 13.99 31.52 13.92
N PRO A 199 14.13 32.86 13.83
CA PRO A 199 14.35 33.70 14.99
C PRO A 199 13.10 33.69 15.85
N SER A 200 13.31 33.44 17.15
CA SER A 200 12.32 33.66 18.20
C SER A 200 11.84 35.10 18.13
N GLY A 201 10.63 35.29 17.58
CA GLY A 201 9.93 36.56 17.62
C GLY A 201 9.59 36.88 19.07
N THR A 202 10.31 37.83 19.64
CA THR A 202 9.96 38.49 20.89
C THR A 202 8.72 39.35 20.70
N SER A 203 7.74 39.18 21.59
CA SER A 203 6.86 40.24 22.07
C SER A 203 6.54 39.96 23.53
#